data_AF-A0A6G2VEY9-F1
#
_entry.id   AF-A0A6G2VEY9-F1
#
_cell.length_a   1.000
_cell.length_b   1.000
_cell.length_c   1.000
_cell.angle_alpha   90.00
_cell.angle_beta   90.00
_cell.angle_gamma   90.00
#
_symmetry.space_group_name_H-M   'P 1'
#
loop_
_entity.id
_entity.type
_entity.pdbx_description
1 polymer ?
#
loop_
_entity_poly.entity_id
_entity_poly.type
_entity_poly.pdbx_seq_one_letter_code
_entity_poly.pdbx_strand_id
1 'polypeptide(L)'
;MAALQTAVKAITAEGLPLQRMVVVLTATGEGRTPPVVKAAATMLESQVSAVLQMPFDPHIRVHGLSDADRLARQTVAAGSALVSAVLASAQRTWGDPLPPAPVPAVLSRTAVDSRSARPAHHEGVLT
;
A
#
# COMPACT_ATOMS: atom_id res chain seq x y z
N MET A 1 -9.56 -17.73 8.20
CA MET A 1 -10.27 -17.02 9.27
C MET A 1 -9.52 -17.05 10.59
N ALA A 2 -9.14 -18.23 11.10
CA ALA A 2 -8.40 -18.35 12.36
C ALA A 2 -7.19 -17.42 12.42
N ALA A 3 -6.34 -17.39 11.38
CA ALA A 3 -5.13 -16.56 11.38
C ALA A 3 -5.39 -15.05 11.57
N LEU A 4 -6.38 -14.46 10.88
CA LEU A 4 -6.68 -13.02 11.01
C LEU A 4 -7.30 -12.69 12.37
N GLN A 5 -8.26 -13.49 12.82
CA GLN A 5 -8.86 -13.31 14.14
C GLN A 5 -7.84 -13.51 15.27
N THR A 6 -6.94 -14.48 15.13
CA THR A 6 -5.83 -14.70 16.06
C THR A 6 -4.84 -13.52 16.04
N ALA A 7 -4.48 -13.01 14.87
CA ALA A 7 -3.60 -11.84 14.77
C ALA A 7 -4.22 -10.62 15.46
N VAL A 8 -5.50 -10.32 15.22
CA VAL A 8 -6.19 -9.19 15.86
C VAL A 8 -6.27 -9.37 17.38
N LYS A 9 -6.59 -10.57 17.85
CA LYS A 9 -6.58 -10.88 19.29
C LYS A 9 -5.19 -10.76 19.91
N ALA A 10 -4.15 -11.23 19.22
CA ALA A 10 -2.77 -11.12 19.68
C ALA A 10 -2.33 -9.65 19.78
N ILE A 11 -2.59 -8.86 18.75
CA ILE A 11 -2.30 -7.42 18.71
C ILE A 11 -3.04 -6.67 19.84
N THR A 12 -4.28 -7.05 20.10
CA THR A 12 -5.07 -6.48 21.22
C THR A 12 -4.47 -6.88 22.57
N ALA A 13 -4.07 -8.15 22.73
CA ALA A 13 -3.46 -8.67 23.95
C ALA A 13 -2.09 -8.02 24.24
N GLU A 14 -1.33 -7.69 23.20
CA GLU A 14 -0.06 -6.96 23.30
C GLU A 14 -0.25 -5.46 23.60
N GLY A 15 -1.50 -4.96 23.66
CA GLY A 15 -1.81 -3.56 23.95
C GLY A 15 -1.40 -2.60 22.83
N LEU A 16 -1.19 -3.11 21.61
CA LEU A 16 -0.82 -2.29 20.47
C LEU A 16 -1.98 -1.37 20.06
N PRO A 17 -1.71 -0.13 19.63
CA PRO A 17 -2.76 0.85 19.34
C PRO A 17 -3.44 0.52 18.00
N LEU A 18 -4.45 -0.35 18.03
CA LEU A 18 -5.23 -0.76 16.85
C LEU A 18 -5.69 0.42 15.99
N GLN A 19 -6.13 1.51 16.63
CA GLN A 19 -6.60 2.72 15.96
C GLN A 19 -5.55 3.41 15.08
N ARG A 20 -4.27 3.09 15.24
CA ARG A 20 -3.15 3.62 14.43
C ARG A 20 -2.74 2.65 13.31
N MET A 21 -3.26 1.44 13.31
CA MET A 21 -2.89 0.41 12.34
C MET A 21 -3.56 0.62 11.00
N VAL A 22 -2.83 0.35 9.93
CA VAL A 22 -3.36 0.24 8.56
C VAL A 22 -3.24 -1.23 8.16
N VAL A 23 -4.36 -1.83 7.76
CA VAL A 23 -4.43 -3.25 7.36
C VAL A 23 -4.57 -3.33 5.85
N VAL A 24 -3.72 -4.12 5.21
CA VAL A 24 -3.79 -4.39 3.77
C VAL A 24 -4.09 -5.87 3.56
N LEU A 25 -5.18 -6.13 2.84
CA LEU A 25 -5.58 -7.47 2.45
C LEU A 25 -5.12 -7.71 1.01
N THR A 26 -4.12 -8.56 0.85
CA THR A 26 -3.57 -8.91 -0.47
C THR A 26 -4.33 -10.09 -1.06
N ALA A 27 -4.78 -9.95 -2.31
CA ALA A 27 -5.32 -11.09 -3.03
C ALA A 27 -4.18 -12.04 -3.41
N THR A 28 -4.37 -13.34 -3.14
CA THR A 28 -3.36 -14.39 -3.38
C THR A 28 -3.45 -15.00 -4.78
N GLY A 29 -4.37 -14.54 -5.61
CA GLY A 29 -4.58 -15.01 -6.97
C GLY A 29 -5.65 -14.19 -7.68
N GLU A 30 -5.80 -14.44 -8.98
CA GLU A 30 -6.86 -13.83 -9.78
C GLU A 30 -8.23 -14.36 -9.34
N GLY A 31 -9.11 -13.46 -8.91
CA GLY A 31 -10.44 -13.85 -8.47
C GLY A 31 -11.12 -12.83 -7.56
N ARG A 32 -12.36 -13.13 -7.18
CA ARG A 32 -13.11 -12.31 -6.22
C ARG A 32 -12.65 -12.62 -4.81
N THR A 33 -12.51 -11.58 -3.99
CA THR A 33 -12.28 -11.73 -2.54
C THR A 33 -13.37 -12.60 -1.91
N PRO A 34 -13.01 -13.67 -1.18
CA PRO A 34 -13.98 -14.54 -0.54
C PRO A 34 -14.92 -13.77 0.41
N PRO A 35 -16.22 -14.10 0.49
CA PRO A 35 -17.18 -13.38 1.33
C PRO A 35 -16.74 -13.28 2.80
N VAL A 36 -16.08 -14.33 3.30
CA VAL A 36 -15.58 -14.39 4.67
C VAL A 36 -14.46 -13.39 4.94
N VAL A 37 -13.62 -13.10 3.93
CA VAL A 37 -12.57 -12.08 4.01
C VAL A 37 -13.19 -10.68 3.97
N LYS A 38 -14.23 -10.49 3.16
CA LYS A 38 -14.99 -9.22 3.15
C LYS A 38 -15.62 -8.93 4.50
N ALA A 39 -16.29 -9.91 5.10
CA ALA A 39 -16.88 -9.75 6.44
C ALA A 39 -15.81 -9.40 7.48
N ALA A 40 -14.66 -10.07 7.45
CA ALA A 40 -13.56 -9.76 8.36
C ALA A 40 -12.98 -8.34 8.13
N ALA A 41 -12.86 -7.90 6.87
CA ALA A 41 -12.45 -6.54 6.55
C ALA A 41 -13.41 -5.51 7.17
N THR A 42 -14.72 -5.68 6.97
CA THR A 42 -15.76 -4.81 7.54
C THR A 42 -15.72 -4.77 9.07
N MET A 43 -15.48 -5.92 9.72
CA MET A 43 -15.35 -5.95 11.18
C MET A 43 -14.13 -5.14 11.68
N LEU A 44 -13.05 -5.10 10.90
CA LEU A 44 -11.83 -4.37 11.23
C LEU A 44 -11.94 -2.87 11.00
N GLU A 45 -12.75 -2.42 10.05
CA GLU A 45 -12.89 -0.99 9.69
C GLU A 45 -13.21 -0.09 10.90
N SER A 46 -13.95 -0.61 11.89
CA SER A 46 -14.27 0.13 13.13
C SER A 46 -13.15 0.18 14.17
N GLN A 47 -12.12 -0.66 14.03
CA GLN A 47 -11.09 -0.89 15.05
C GLN A 47 -9.73 -0.32 14.63
N VAL A 48 -9.49 -0.20 13.32
CA VAL A 48 -8.20 0.23 12.76
C VAL A 48 -8.30 1.57 12.03
N SER A 49 -7.14 2.17 11.72
CA SER A 49 -7.06 3.47 11.04
C SER A 49 -7.59 3.42 9.62
N ALA A 50 -7.31 2.32 8.90
CA ALA A 50 -7.78 2.05 7.55
C ALA A 50 -7.65 0.55 7.20
N VAL A 51 -8.54 0.06 6.34
CA VAL A 51 -8.46 -1.27 5.71
C VAL A 51 -8.45 -1.07 4.19
N LEU A 52 -7.44 -1.63 3.50
CA LEU A 52 -7.31 -1.54 2.05
C LEU A 52 -7.22 -2.94 1.41
N GLN A 53 -7.68 -3.04 0.17
CA GLN A 53 -7.51 -4.23 -0.66
C GLN A 53 -6.38 -3.99 -1.66
N MET A 54 -5.39 -4.89 -1.66
CA MET A 54 -4.36 -4.93 -2.68
C MET A 54 -4.74 -6.01 -3.70
N PRO A 55 -4.88 -5.66 -5.00
CA PRO A 55 -5.16 -6.65 -6.02
C PRO A 55 -4.02 -7.67 -6.13
N PHE A 56 -4.32 -8.81 -6.73
CA PHE A 56 -3.28 -9.78 -7.05
C PHE A 56 -2.37 -9.19 -8.12
N ASP A 57 -1.06 -9.29 -7.87
CA ASP A 57 -0.03 -8.89 -8.80
C ASP A 57 1.11 -9.92 -8.70
N PRO A 58 1.48 -10.60 -9.79
CA PRO A 58 2.50 -11.63 -9.77
C PRO A 58 3.90 -11.09 -9.42
N HIS A 59 4.09 -9.77 -9.49
CA HIS A 59 5.35 -9.13 -9.13
C HIS A 59 5.46 -8.77 -7.64
N ILE A 60 4.38 -8.93 -6.86
CA ILE A 60 4.40 -8.88 -5.39
C ILE A 60 4.72 -10.27 -4.85
N ARG A 61 5.82 -10.39 -4.10
CA ARG A 61 6.22 -11.64 -3.45
C ARG A 61 5.99 -11.57 -1.94
N VAL A 62 6.11 -12.73 -1.28
CA VAL A 62 6.07 -12.84 0.18
C VAL A 62 7.14 -11.92 0.82
N HIS A 63 8.29 -11.78 0.16
CA HIS A 63 9.37 -10.89 0.59
C HIS A 63 9.69 -9.89 -0.52
N GLY A 64 9.03 -8.74 -0.46
CA GLY A 64 9.30 -7.61 -1.34
C GLY A 64 8.68 -7.73 -2.74
N LEU A 65 9.21 -6.92 -3.65
CA LEU A 65 8.79 -6.85 -5.04
C LEU A 65 9.84 -7.52 -5.91
N SER A 66 9.43 -8.36 -6.86
CA SER A 66 10.38 -8.90 -7.83
C SER A 66 10.71 -7.94 -8.96
N ASP A 67 9.76 -7.08 -9.34
CA ASP A 67 9.97 -6.05 -10.37
C ASP A 67 8.97 -4.92 -10.13
N ALA A 68 9.46 -3.77 -9.70
CA ALA A 68 8.61 -2.62 -9.37
C ALA A 68 8.07 -1.90 -10.61
N ASP A 69 8.79 -1.97 -11.73
CA ASP A 69 8.42 -1.28 -12.98
C ASP A 69 7.32 -2.02 -13.75
N ARG A 70 7.08 -3.29 -13.39
CA ARG A 70 6.05 -4.15 -14.01
C ARG A 70 4.75 -4.24 -13.22
N LEU A 71 4.60 -3.49 -12.14
CA LEU A 71 3.36 -3.50 -11.36
C LEU A 71 2.17 -3.08 -12.22
N ALA A 72 1.06 -3.80 -12.08
CA ALA A 72 -0.17 -3.44 -12.77
C ALA A 72 -0.67 -2.06 -12.30
N ARG A 73 -1.33 -1.31 -13.20
CA ARG A 73 -1.86 0.03 -12.87
C ARG A 73 -2.77 0.04 -11.63
N GLN A 74 -3.58 -0.99 -11.46
CA GLN A 74 -4.43 -1.16 -10.28
C GLN A 74 -3.62 -1.32 -8.99
N THR A 75 -2.48 -2.01 -9.05
CA THR A 75 -1.56 -2.25 -7.94
C THR A 75 -0.87 -0.95 -7.55
N VAL A 76 -0.41 -0.18 -8.53
CA VAL A 76 0.16 1.15 -8.31
C VAL A 76 -0.87 2.09 -7.65
N ALA A 77 -2.11 2.11 -8.13
CA ALA A 77 -3.18 2.91 -7.55
C ALA A 77 -3.49 2.49 -6.09
N ALA A 78 -3.56 1.19 -5.82
CA ALA A 78 -3.74 0.66 -4.46
C ALA A 78 -2.54 1.00 -3.56
N GLY A 79 -1.32 0.99 -4.10
CA GLY A 79 -0.11 1.43 -3.42
C GLY A 79 -0.15 2.92 -3.05
N SER A 80 -0.56 3.79 -3.97
CA SER A 80 -0.77 5.22 -3.68
C SER A 80 -1.82 5.42 -2.58
N ALA A 81 -2.94 4.69 -2.64
CA ALA A 81 -3.97 4.75 -1.60
C ALA A 81 -3.46 4.29 -0.23
N LEU A 82 -2.60 3.26 -0.20
CA LEU A 82 -1.94 2.80 1.00
C LEU A 82 -1.03 3.88 1.59
N VAL A 83 -0.19 4.52 0.77
CA VAL A 83 0.68 5.62 1.21
C VAL A 83 -0.15 6.76 1.79
N SER A 84 -1.23 7.16 1.11
CA SER A 84 -2.15 8.20 1.61
C SER A 84 -2.80 7.81 2.94
N ALA A 85 -3.22 6.55 3.10
CA ALA A 85 -3.83 6.06 4.34
C ALA A 85 -2.82 6.04 5.51
N VAL A 86 -1.58 5.62 5.26
CA VAL A 86 -0.50 5.66 6.25
C VAL A 86 -0.19 7.09 6.66
N LEU A 87 -0.07 8.00 5.70
CA LEU A 87 0.18 9.42 5.97
C LEU A 87 -0.96 10.05 6.79
N ALA A 88 -2.22 9.81 6.40
CA ALA A 88 -3.39 10.29 7.14
C ALA A 88 -3.49 9.68 8.56
N SER A 89 -3.12 8.41 8.73
CA SER A 89 -3.02 7.77 10.05
C SER A 89 -1.99 8.46 10.92
N ALA A 90 -0.81 8.75 10.35
CA ALA A 90 0.26 9.42 11.03
C ALA A 90 -0.13 10.85 11.42
N GLN A 91 -0.70 11.63 10.50
CA GLN A 91 -1.13 13.00 10.76
C GLN A 91 -2.20 13.08 11.85
N ARG A 92 -3.16 12.14 11.87
CA ARG A 92 -4.14 12.04 12.96
C ARG A 92 -3.51 11.72 14.32
N THR A 93 -2.38 11.02 14.33
CA THR A 93 -1.71 10.58 15.55
C THR A 93 -0.75 11.62 16.10
N TRP A 94 0.02 12.29 15.24
CA TRP A 94 1.14 13.15 15.62
C TRP A 94 0.98 14.61 15.18
N GLY A 95 -0.11 14.95 14.49
CA GLY A 95 -0.40 16.30 14.00
C GLY A 95 -0.10 16.49 12.51
N ASP A 96 -0.57 17.62 11.98
CA ASP A 96 -0.36 18.07 10.61
C ASP A 96 0.14 19.53 10.63
N PRO A 97 1.41 19.81 10.26
CA PRO A 97 2.38 18.89 9.65
C PRO A 97 2.94 17.86 10.65
N LEU A 98 3.41 16.73 10.12
CA LEU A 98 4.11 15.73 10.91
C LEU A 98 5.37 16.34 11.56
N PRO A 99 5.68 16.01 12.82
CA PRO A 99 6.91 16.45 13.45
C PRO A 99 8.14 15.87 12.71
N PRO A 100 9.31 16.53 12.80
CA PRO A 100 10.53 16.01 12.21
C PRO A 100 10.84 14.62 12.79
N ALA A 101 11.19 13.68 11.91
CA ALA A 101 11.57 12.33 12.33
C ALA A 101 12.87 12.39 13.17
N PRO A 102 12.91 11.76 14.37
CA PRO A 102 14.11 11.74 15.21
C PRO A 102 15.32 11.13 14.50
N VAL A 103 15.07 10.12 13.66
CA VAL A 103 16.06 9.51 12.76
C VAL A 103 15.46 9.51 11.35
N PRO A 104 15.95 10.34 10.42
CA PRO A 104 15.48 10.33 9.05
C PRO A 104 15.71 8.97 8.38
N ALA A 105 14.75 8.50 7.60
CA ALA A 105 14.93 7.30 6.79
C ALA A 105 16.05 7.51 5.76
N VAL A 106 16.89 6.50 5.57
CA VAL A 106 17.88 6.48 4.48
C VAL A 106 17.13 6.29 3.17
N LEU A 107 16.93 7.37 2.42
CA LEU A 107 16.32 7.31 1.09
C LEU A 107 17.43 7.04 0.07
N SER A 108 17.46 5.82 -0.49
CA SER A 108 18.28 5.52 -1.66
C SER A 108 17.79 6.38 -2.82
N ARG A 109 18.63 7.32 -3.24
CA ARG A 109 18.34 8.29 -4.31
C ARG A 109 18.42 7.62 -5.67
N THR A 110 17.57 6.64 -5.95
CA THR A 110 17.41 6.14 -7.32
C THR A 110 16.46 7.12 -8.01
N ALA A 111 17.02 8.04 -8.80
CA ALA A 111 16.24 8.94 -9.61
C ALA A 111 15.42 8.10 -10.60
N VAL A 112 14.09 8.10 -10.44
CA VAL A 112 13.19 7.75 -11.53
C VAL A 112 13.40 8.82 -12.60
N ASP A 113 14.17 8.49 -13.63
CA ASP A 113 14.45 9.40 -14.73
C ASP A 113 13.18 9.55 -15.58
N SER A 114 12.36 10.54 -15.25
CA SER A 114 11.11 10.87 -15.94
C SER A 114 11.31 11.39 -17.38
N ARG A 115 12.51 11.27 -17.96
CA ARG A 115 12.85 11.85 -19.28
C ARG A 115 12.66 10.92 -20.48
N SER A 116 12.32 9.64 -20.30
CA SER A 116 12.13 8.73 -21.44
C SER A 116 10.70 8.68 -21.97
N ALA A 117 10.07 9.85 -22.15
CA ALA A 117 8.76 9.99 -22.79
C ALA A 117 8.69 11.25 -23.65
N ARG A 118 9.61 11.39 -24.62
CA ARG A 118 9.41 12.29 -25.75
C ARG A 118 9.55 11.48 -27.04
N PRO A 119 8.48 11.19 -27.78
CA PRO A 119 8.62 10.64 -29.12
C PRO A 119 9.32 11.68 -29.99
N ALA A 120 10.39 11.28 -30.66
CA ALA A 120 11.07 12.09 -31.65
C ALA A 120 10.12 12.29 -32.84
N HIS A 121 9.60 13.51 -33.00
CA HIS A 121 9.01 13.94 -34.26
C HIS A 121 10.15 13.99 -35.28
N HIS A 122 10.17 13.05 -36.22
CA HIS A 122 10.95 13.18 -37.45
C HIS A 122 10.24 14.19 -38.35
N GLU A 123 10.85 15.37 -38.49
CA GLU A 123 10.53 16.31 -39.56
C GLU A 123 10.90 15.68 -40.91
N GLY A 124 9.89 15.27 -41.67
CA GLY A 124 10.03 14.99 -43.10
C GLY A 124 9.74 16.25 -43.89
N VAL A 125 10.79 16.97 -44.28
CA VAL A 125 10.73 18.02 -45.32
C VAL A 125 10.56 17.31 -46.66
N LEU A 126 9.43 17.53 -47.34
CA LEU A 126 9.25 17.16 -48.74
C LEU A 126 9.78 18.31 -49.61
N THR A 127 10.80 17.99 -50.40
CA THR A 127 11.17 18.70 -51.63
C THR A 127 10.11 18.53 -52.71
#